data_AF-A0A7Y2C5L8-F1
#
_entry.id   AF-A0A7Y2C5L8-F1
#
_cell.length_a   1.000
_cell.length_b   1.000
_cell.length_c   1.000
_cell.angle_alpha   90.00
_cell.angle_beta   90.00
_cell.angle_gamma   90.00
#
_symmetry.space_group_name_H-M   'P 1'
#
loop_
_entity.id
_entity.type
_entity.pdbx_description
1 polymer ?
#
loop_
_entity_poly.entity_id
_entity_poly.type
_entity_poly.pdbx_seq_one_letter_code
_entity_poly.pdbx_strand_id
1 'polypeptide(L)'
;MNSTSSQQQLLSFDIKVYLEGAYTGGSPVLASSVPGETYFPTTQPYSGSEFIGTPMYYVGAETISGSVPAGTIDWVLVEVRSDGRARTDSVGTVAALLMEDGSIRGVDGTSLPLAVVNVLSTHYVVVRHRNHMPVMSDGSVDFSSGTPIQYDFTTASTQAFGTNPMATLGSSFGLVSGDPNGQNGITASDLSFWNTQNGGPDGYWSGDFNLNGQVTASDRSIWVTNNGLSSPVPDN
;
A
#
# COMPACT_ATOMS: atom_id res chain seq x y z
N MET A 1 -31.65 -20.87 16.76
CA MET A 1 -30.75 -20.41 15.67
C MET A 1 -30.01 -19.20 16.20
N ASN A 2 -28.75 -19.39 16.60
CA ASN A 2 -27.95 -18.31 17.18
C ASN A 2 -27.37 -17.53 16.01
N SER A 3 -27.94 -16.36 15.69
CA SER A 3 -27.32 -15.45 14.73
C SER A 3 -26.09 -14.85 15.41
N THR A 4 -24.90 -15.26 14.99
CA THR A 4 -23.68 -14.50 15.29
C THR A 4 -23.80 -13.15 14.61
N SER A 5 -24.24 -12.13 15.35
CA SER A 5 -24.10 -10.75 14.90
C SER A 5 -22.60 -10.48 14.83
N SER A 6 -22.09 -10.14 13.65
CA SER A 6 -20.76 -9.55 13.54
C SER A 6 -20.78 -8.26 14.36
N GLN A 7 -19.85 -8.12 15.31
CA GLN A 7 -19.69 -6.86 16.01
C GLN A 7 -18.69 -6.01 15.24
N GLN A 8 -19.10 -4.78 14.92
CA GLN A 8 -18.18 -3.78 14.39
C GLN A 8 -17.32 -3.26 15.53
N GLN A 9 -16.01 -3.23 15.32
CA GLN A 9 -15.07 -2.61 16.24
C GLN A 9 -14.21 -1.59 15.50
N LEU A 10 -13.86 -0.52 16.21
CA LEU A 10 -12.87 0.44 15.75
C LEU A 10 -11.49 -0.06 16.18
N LEU A 11 -10.65 -0.39 15.21
CA LEU A 11 -9.31 -0.94 15.46
C LEU A 11 -8.23 0.00 14.93
N SER A 12 -7.09 -0.01 15.61
CA SER A 12 -5.89 0.74 15.21
C SER A 12 -4.83 -0.20 14.66
N PHE A 13 -4.09 0.24 13.65
CA PHE A 13 -3.07 -0.57 12.98
C PHE A 13 -1.71 0.09 13.12
N ASP A 14 -0.72 -0.65 13.62
CA ASP A 14 0.67 -0.25 13.63
C ASP A 14 1.44 -1.17 12.68
N ILE A 15 1.37 -0.83 11.40
CA ILE A 15 1.94 -1.63 10.31
C ILE A 15 3.18 -0.93 9.77
N LYS A 16 4.21 -1.71 9.43
CA LYS A 16 5.40 -1.23 8.72
C LYS A 16 5.58 -1.90 7.37
N VAL A 17 5.96 -1.09 6.39
CA VAL A 17 6.20 -1.50 5.02
C VAL A 17 7.19 -0.55 4.32
N TYR A 18 7.95 -1.06 3.35
CA TYR A 18 8.74 -0.22 2.44
C TYR A 18 8.26 -0.36 1.01
N LEU A 19 8.65 0.60 0.17
CA LEU A 19 8.39 0.62 -1.26
C LEU A 19 9.72 0.53 -2.01
N GLU A 20 9.81 -0.40 -2.94
CA GLU A 20 10.91 -0.41 -3.91
C GLU A 20 10.91 0.89 -4.72
N GLY A 21 12.09 1.33 -5.18
CA GLY A 21 12.23 2.58 -5.92
C GLY A 21 12.33 3.81 -5.01
N ALA A 22 11.46 3.92 -4.00
CA ALA A 22 11.55 4.97 -2.98
C ALA A 22 12.59 4.68 -1.88
N TYR A 23 12.95 3.41 -1.67
CA TYR A 23 13.92 3.00 -0.65
C TYR A 23 15.36 3.39 -1.01
N THR A 24 16.06 4.12 -0.13
CA THR A 24 17.40 4.68 -0.40
C THR A 24 18.58 3.98 0.28
N GLY A 25 18.34 2.98 1.14
CA GLY A 25 19.38 2.16 1.78
C GLY A 25 20.10 2.82 2.97
N GLY A 26 20.57 2.01 3.93
CA GLY A 26 21.42 2.43 5.06
C GLY A 26 20.68 3.02 6.27
N SER A 27 19.51 3.60 6.05
CA SER A 27 18.48 3.89 7.05
C SER A 27 17.14 3.62 6.34
N PRO A 28 16.10 3.10 7.01
CA PRO A 28 14.80 2.88 6.41
C PRO A 28 14.13 4.22 6.12
N VAL A 29 14.66 4.95 5.17
CA VAL A 29 14.21 6.27 4.76
C VAL A 29 13.79 6.10 3.32
N LEU A 30 12.48 6.09 3.13
CA LEU A 30 11.89 6.31 1.83
C LEU A 30 12.18 7.77 1.46
N ALA A 31 12.68 8.03 0.25
CA ALA A 31 12.87 9.40 -0.20
C ALA A 31 11.51 10.12 -0.16
N SER A 32 11.42 11.26 0.54
CA SER A 32 10.23 12.11 0.46
C SER A 32 10.13 12.60 -0.99
N SER A 33 9.29 11.91 -1.76
CA SER A 33 9.09 12.09 -3.19
C SER A 33 8.47 13.43 -3.55
N VAL A 34 7.94 14.15 -2.55
CA VAL A 34 7.09 15.31 -2.73
C VAL A 34 7.94 16.48 -3.27
N PRO A 35 7.87 16.83 -4.57
CA PRO A 35 8.53 18.00 -5.14
C PRO A 35 7.71 19.22 -4.71
N GLY A 36 7.84 19.61 -3.43
CA GLY A 36 6.95 20.57 -2.78
C GLY A 36 5.54 20.01 -2.61
N GLU A 37 4.86 20.40 -1.53
CA GLU A 37 3.50 19.97 -1.19
C GLU A 37 2.42 20.23 -2.27
N THR A 38 2.80 20.77 -3.42
CA THR A 38 1.90 21.20 -4.49
C THR A 38 1.27 20.03 -5.26
N TYR A 39 1.93 18.87 -5.33
CA TYR A 39 1.45 17.74 -6.16
C TYR A 39 0.84 16.58 -5.38
N PHE A 40 1.12 16.48 -4.07
CA PHE A 40 0.59 15.39 -3.25
C PHE A 40 -0.91 15.61 -3.00
N PRO A 41 -1.78 14.63 -3.27
CA PRO A 41 -3.21 14.80 -3.06
C PRO A 41 -3.52 14.80 -1.56
N THR A 42 -4.15 15.87 -1.06
CA THR A 42 -4.60 15.97 0.35
C THR A 42 -5.84 15.11 0.63
N THR A 43 -6.43 14.49 -0.38
CA THR A 43 -7.50 13.49 -0.24
C THR A 43 -6.96 12.17 -0.76
N GLN A 44 -7.29 11.06 -0.11
CA GLN A 44 -6.89 9.73 -0.56
C GLN A 44 -7.27 9.50 -2.04
N PRO A 45 -6.39 8.91 -2.88
CA PRO A 45 -6.58 8.83 -4.33
C PRO A 45 -7.43 7.64 -4.80
N TYR A 46 -7.71 6.68 -3.93
CA TYR A 46 -8.30 5.37 -4.25
C TYR A 46 -9.77 5.41 -4.67
N SER A 47 -10.43 6.57 -4.59
CA SER A 47 -11.74 6.80 -5.21
C SER A 47 -11.66 7.23 -6.69
N GLY A 48 -10.45 7.37 -7.24
CA GLY A 48 -10.20 7.75 -8.62
C GLY A 48 -10.77 6.76 -9.63
N SER A 49 -11.13 7.27 -10.81
CA SER A 49 -11.72 6.46 -11.89
C SER A 49 -10.81 5.34 -12.38
N GLU A 50 -9.50 5.54 -12.28
CA GLU A 50 -8.45 4.59 -12.64
C GLU A 50 -8.48 3.33 -11.78
N PHE A 51 -9.01 3.40 -10.55
CA PHE A 51 -9.12 2.26 -9.66
C PHE A 51 -10.45 1.52 -9.79
N ILE A 52 -11.45 2.06 -10.49
CA ILE A 52 -12.77 1.41 -10.63
C ILE A 52 -12.62 0.00 -11.23
N GLY A 53 -13.16 -1.00 -10.52
CA GLY A 53 -13.08 -2.41 -10.93
C GLY A 53 -11.78 -3.11 -10.52
N THR A 54 -10.86 -2.41 -9.86
CA THR A 54 -9.65 -2.99 -9.25
C THR A 54 -9.86 -3.24 -7.76
N PRO A 55 -9.05 -4.10 -7.14
CA PRO A 55 -9.03 -4.25 -5.69
C PRO A 55 -8.75 -2.96 -4.91
N MET A 56 -8.11 -1.97 -5.54
CA MET A 56 -7.75 -0.69 -4.95
C MET A 56 -8.91 0.29 -4.85
N TYR A 57 -10.04 0.07 -5.51
CA TYR A 57 -11.16 1.02 -5.45
C TYR A 57 -11.70 1.15 -4.03
N TYR A 58 -11.59 2.36 -3.47
CA TYR A 58 -12.00 2.67 -2.11
C TYR A 58 -12.58 4.09 -2.00
N VAL A 59 -13.83 4.18 -1.55
CA VAL A 59 -14.61 5.43 -1.44
C VAL A 59 -14.61 6.01 -0.02
N GLY A 60 -13.51 5.82 0.72
CA GLY A 60 -13.32 6.44 2.03
C GLY A 60 -13.15 7.96 1.97
N ALA A 61 -13.28 8.61 3.11
CA ALA A 61 -13.31 10.07 3.26
C ALA A 61 -12.03 10.66 3.86
N GLU A 62 -10.96 9.87 3.94
CA GLU A 62 -9.69 10.27 4.55
C GLU A 62 -9.06 11.43 3.77
N THR A 63 -8.83 12.53 4.50
CA THR A 63 -8.25 13.75 3.97
C THR A 63 -7.32 14.39 5.01
N ILE A 64 -6.19 14.88 4.54
CA ILE A 64 -5.24 15.67 5.32
C ILE A 64 -5.83 17.07 5.50
N SER A 65 -5.94 17.50 6.76
CA SER A 65 -6.31 18.87 7.09
C SER A 65 -5.06 19.76 7.17
N GLY A 66 -4.86 20.64 6.19
CA GLY A 66 -3.74 21.57 6.18
C GLY A 66 -2.61 21.11 5.27
N SER A 67 -1.36 21.29 5.71
CA SER A 67 -0.17 20.84 4.99
C SER A 67 0.01 19.32 5.10
N VAL A 68 0.68 18.74 4.11
CA VAL A 68 1.07 17.33 4.15
C VAL A 68 2.01 17.09 5.34
N PRO A 69 1.76 16.08 6.20
CA PRO A 69 2.65 15.82 7.33
C PRO A 69 4.08 15.56 6.87
N ALA A 70 5.06 16.13 7.59
CA ALA A 70 6.47 15.94 7.29
C ALA A 70 6.85 14.45 7.36
N GLY A 71 7.68 14.00 6.40
CA GLY A 71 8.06 12.60 6.28
C GLY A 71 7.01 11.71 5.59
N THR A 72 5.91 12.27 5.07
CA THR A 72 4.96 11.51 4.23
C THR A 72 5.61 11.13 2.90
N ILE A 73 5.39 9.88 2.48
CA ILE A 73 5.91 9.30 1.23
C ILE A 73 4.80 9.17 0.19
N ASP A 74 3.71 8.50 0.56
CA ASP A 74 2.57 8.25 -0.32
C ASP A 74 1.35 7.83 0.52
N TRP A 75 0.18 7.78 -0.10
CA TRP A 75 -0.96 7.05 0.44
C TRP A 75 -0.76 5.54 0.29
N VAL A 76 -1.31 4.80 1.25
CA VAL A 76 -1.46 3.33 1.21
C VAL A 76 -2.88 2.95 1.62
N LEU A 77 -3.36 1.81 1.11
CA LEU A 77 -4.63 1.23 1.50
C LEU A 77 -4.37 0.00 2.37
N VAL A 78 -4.90 0.01 3.59
CA VAL A 78 -4.86 -1.13 4.51
C VAL A 78 -6.22 -1.83 4.47
N GLU A 79 -6.22 -3.09 4.07
CA GLU A 79 -7.40 -3.96 3.97
C GLU A 79 -7.29 -5.10 5.00
N VAL A 80 -8.40 -5.41 5.66
CA VAL A 80 -8.51 -6.53 6.63
C VAL A 80 -9.38 -7.61 6.02
N ARG A 81 -8.86 -8.85 5.96
CA ARG A 81 -9.57 -10.01 5.40
C ARG A 81 -9.87 -11.07 6.45
N SER A 82 -11.04 -11.68 6.38
CA SER A 82 -11.49 -12.68 7.36
C SER A 82 -10.87 -14.08 7.18
N ASP A 83 -10.59 -14.51 5.95
CA ASP A 83 -10.09 -15.89 5.70
C ASP A 83 -8.80 -15.97 4.87
N GLY A 84 -8.29 -14.83 4.37
CA GLY A 84 -7.05 -14.70 3.60
C GLY A 84 -7.12 -15.32 2.19
N ARG A 85 -8.25 -15.90 1.78
CA ARG A 85 -8.37 -16.71 0.56
C ARG A 85 -8.99 -15.96 -0.60
N ALA A 86 -9.91 -15.04 -0.35
CA ALA A 86 -10.47 -14.17 -1.38
C ALA A 86 -10.62 -12.73 -0.90
N ARG A 87 -10.72 -11.79 -1.85
CA ARG A 87 -10.99 -10.39 -1.53
C ARG A 87 -12.42 -10.17 -1.02
N THR A 88 -13.36 -11.02 -1.42
CA THR A 88 -14.75 -10.98 -0.93
C THR A 88 -14.86 -11.05 0.59
N ASP A 89 -13.79 -11.51 1.25
CA ASP A 89 -13.66 -11.63 2.69
C ASP A 89 -13.13 -10.35 3.36
N SER A 90 -13.02 -9.24 2.63
CA SER A 90 -12.71 -7.93 3.19
C SER A 90 -13.77 -7.50 4.20
N VAL A 91 -13.34 -7.26 5.43
CA VAL A 91 -14.18 -6.90 6.58
C VAL A 91 -13.88 -5.50 7.11
N GLY A 92 -12.89 -4.82 6.55
CA GLY A 92 -12.52 -3.44 6.89
C GLY A 92 -11.45 -2.90 5.94
N THR A 93 -11.48 -1.60 5.67
CA THR A 93 -10.51 -0.94 4.81
C THR A 93 -10.34 0.52 5.24
N VAL A 94 -9.11 1.02 5.23
CA VAL A 94 -8.76 2.41 5.57
C VAL A 94 -7.62 2.89 4.67
N ALA A 95 -7.72 4.13 4.19
CA ALA A 95 -6.60 4.81 3.54
C ALA A 95 -5.75 5.55 4.58
N ALA A 96 -4.44 5.44 4.45
CA ALA A 96 -3.49 5.93 5.44
C ALA A 96 -2.23 6.49 4.77
N LEU A 97 -1.42 7.22 5.54
CA LEU A 97 -0.15 7.78 5.06
C LEU A 97 0.98 6.80 5.36
N LEU A 98 1.81 6.52 4.35
CA LEU A 98 3.09 5.88 4.53
C LEU A 98 4.14 6.92 4.89
N MET A 99 4.81 6.73 6.02
CA MET A 99 5.86 7.62 6.51
C MET A 99 7.25 7.14 6.09
N GLU A 100 8.23 8.03 6.14
CA GLU A 100 9.61 7.78 5.72
C GLU A 100 10.25 6.57 6.40
N ASP A 101 9.90 6.32 7.67
CA ASP A 101 10.35 5.20 8.50
C ASP A 101 9.62 3.87 8.20
N GLY A 102 8.83 3.86 7.13
CA GLY A 102 7.97 2.76 6.69
C GLY A 102 6.71 2.57 7.52
N SER A 103 6.47 3.37 8.56
CA SER A 103 5.27 3.21 9.37
C SER A 103 4.03 3.76 8.66
N ILE A 104 2.90 3.08 8.85
CA ILE A 104 1.61 3.54 8.36
C ILE A 104 0.92 4.36 9.47
N ARG A 105 0.49 5.58 9.14
CA ARG A 105 -0.11 6.55 10.07
C ARG A 105 -1.43 7.11 9.53
N GLY A 106 -2.25 7.63 10.43
CA GLY A 106 -3.45 8.38 10.06
C GLY A 106 -3.11 9.66 9.31
N VAL A 107 -4.14 10.40 8.91
CA VAL A 107 -4.03 11.62 8.07
C VAL A 107 -3.25 12.77 8.75
N ASP A 108 -2.99 12.68 10.05
CA ASP A 108 -2.16 13.62 10.80
C ASP A 108 -0.66 13.25 10.80
N GLY A 109 -0.28 12.11 10.20
CA GLY A 109 1.08 11.61 10.12
C GLY A 109 1.65 11.08 11.44
N THR A 110 0.86 10.99 12.51
CA THR A 110 1.35 10.58 13.85
C THR A 110 0.47 9.55 14.55
N SER A 111 -0.85 9.67 14.42
CA SER A 111 -1.80 8.69 14.96
C SER A 111 -1.72 7.37 14.19
N LEU A 112 -2.15 6.29 14.81
CA LEU A 112 -2.38 5.04 14.08
C LEU A 112 -3.67 5.18 13.26
N PRO A 113 -3.70 4.70 11.99
CA PRO A 113 -4.93 4.66 11.21
C PRO A 113 -5.99 3.81 11.92
N LEU A 114 -7.25 4.21 11.76
CA LEU A 114 -8.39 3.55 12.37
C LEU A 114 -9.32 3.02 11.29
N ALA A 115 -9.69 1.73 11.38
CA ALA A 115 -10.72 1.15 10.53
C ALA A 115 -11.85 0.58 11.36
N VAL A 116 -13.07 0.71 10.86
CA VAL A 116 -14.21 -0.06 11.37
C VAL A 116 -14.14 -1.44 10.72
N VAL A 117 -14.01 -2.47 11.53
CA VAL A 117 -13.86 -3.86 11.09
C VAL A 117 -15.04 -4.68 11.60
N ASN A 118 -15.62 -5.54 10.76
CA ASN A 118 -16.52 -6.60 11.20
C ASN A 118 -15.69 -7.75 11.77
N VAL A 119 -15.48 -7.79 13.09
CA VAL A 119 -14.38 -8.56 13.71
C VAL A 119 -14.74 -10.03 14.00
N LEU A 120 -13.87 -10.93 13.54
CA LEU A 120 -13.55 -12.26 14.11
C LEU A 120 -12.27 -12.21 14.99
N SER A 121 -11.91 -13.31 15.67
CA SER A 121 -10.72 -13.33 16.55
C SER A 121 -9.39 -13.11 15.82
N THR A 122 -9.27 -13.52 14.55
CA THR A 122 -8.03 -13.44 13.78
C THR A 122 -8.33 -13.10 12.32
N HIS A 123 -7.49 -12.29 11.69
CA HIS A 123 -7.66 -11.83 10.30
C HIS A 123 -6.32 -11.73 9.59
N TYR A 124 -6.36 -11.50 8.28
CA TYR A 124 -5.18 -11.16 7.49
C TYR A 124 -5.16 -9.66 7.20
N VAL A 125 -3.96 -9.10 7.11
CA VAL A 125 -3.74 -7.70 6.76
C VAL A 125 -3.17 -7.64 5.36
N VAL A 126 -3.75 -6.81 4.50
CA VAL A 126 -3.28 -6.53 3.15
C VAL A 126 -2.89 -5.06 3.06
N VAL A 127 -1.73 -4.78 2.46
CA VAL A 127 -1.29 -3.42 2.14
C VAL A 127 -1.22 -3.28 0.63
N ARG A 128 -1.90 -2.25 0.10
CA ARG A 128 -1.91 -1.90 -1.32
C ARG A 128 -1.37 -0.49 -1.51
N HIS A 129 -0.66 -0.26 -2.62
CA HIS A 129 -0.14 1.04 -3.01
C HIS A 129 -0.39 1.24 -4.50
N ARG A 130 -0.55 2.50 -4.94
CA ARG A 130 -1.03 2.86 -6.28
C ARG A 130 -0.17 2.37 -7.44
N ASN A 131 1.13 2.13 -7.19
CA ASN A 131 2.12 1.78 -8.22
C ASN A 131 2.84 0.47 -7.92
N HIS A 132 2.43 -0.26 -6.88
CA HIS A 132 3.15 -1.44 -6.40
C HIS A 132 2.24 -2.65 -6.21
N MET A 133 2.82 -3.84 -6.41
CA MET A 133 2.15 -5.09 -6.11
C MET A 133 1.80 -5.17 -4.62
N PRO A 134 0.59 -5.63 -4.26
CA PRO A 134 0.18 -5.69 -2.86
C PRO A 134 0.84 -6.86 -2.13
N VAL A 135 0.88 -6.75 -0.80
CA VAL A 135 1.31 -7.81 0.12
C VAL A 135 0.20 -8.14 1.10
N MET A 136 0.12 -9.40 1.51
CA MET A 136 -0.78 -9.90 2.56
C MET A 136 0.05 -10.59 3.63
N SER A 137 -0.32 -10.49 4.90
CA SER A 137 0.33 -11.25 5.97
C SER A 137 0.36 -12.75 5.66
N ASP A 138 1.49 -13.43 5.89
CA ASP A 138 1.64 -14.87 5.59
C ASP A 138 0.70 -15.75 6.43
N GLY A 139 0.43 -15.31 7.67
CA GLY A 139 -0.53 -15.93 8.58
C GLY A 139 -1.59 -14.95 9.06
N SER A 140 -2.57 -15.48 9.81
CA SER A 140 -3.54 -14.64 10.49
C SER A 140 -2.88 -13.91 11.67
N VAL A 141 -3.31 -12.67 11.86
CA VAL A 141 -2.93 -11.75 12.93
C VAL A 141 -4.06 -11.73 13.96
N ASP A 142 -3.71 -11.62 15.24
CA ASP A 142 -4.67 -11.55 16.34
C ASP A 142 -5.34 -10.18 16.39
N PHE A 143 -6.67 -10.18 16.34
CA PHE A 143 -7.52 -8.99 16.38
C PHE A 143 -8.32 -8.90 17.68
N SER A 144 -7.98 -9.73 18.68
CA SER A 144 -8.60 -9.67 20.00
C SER A 144 -8.29 -8.34 20.71
N SER A 145 -9.30 -7.83 21.42
CA SER A 145 -9.36 -6.42 21.82
C SER A 145 -8.27 -5.99 22.81
N GLY A 146 -7.71 -4.80 22.60
CA GLY A 146 -7.00 -4.03 23.65
C GLY A 146 -5.68 -3.40 23.22
N THR A 147 -5.11 -3.82 22.08
CA THR A 147 -3.85 -3.31 21.56
C THR A 147 -3.94 -3.01 20.07
N PRO A 148 -3.09 -2.10 19.53
CA PRO A 148 -2.94 -1.96 18.10
C PRO A 148 -2.58 -3.28 17.43
N ILE A 149 -3.12 -3.49 16.24
CA ILE A 149 -2.75 -4.61 15.36
C ILE A 149 -1.37 -4.32 14.81
N GLN A 150 -0.36 -5.07 15.28
CA GLN A 150 1.03 -4.88 14.88
C GLN A 150 1.43 -5.87 13.79
N TYR A 151 2.02 -5.37 12.70
CA TYR A 151 2.58 -6.22 11.65
C TYR A 151 3.72 -5.53 10.91
N ASP A 152 4.84 -6.21 10.70
CA ASP A 152 6.02 -5.63 10.03
C ASP A 152 6.45 -6.49 8.85
N PHE A 153 6.09 -6.04 7.64
CA PHE A 153 6.45 -6.70 6.38
C PHE A 153 7.95 -6.57 6.05
N THR A 154 8.67 -5.66 6.71
CA THR A 154 10.01 -5.26 6.27
C THR A 154 11.12 -6.19 6.75
N THR A 155 10.81 -7.09 7.67
CA THR A 155 11.80 -7.90 8.40
C THR A 155 12.22 -9.18 7.68
N ALA A 156 11.32 -9.79 6.90
CA ALA A 156 11.59 -11.00 6.14
C ALA A 156 10.61 -11.15 4.97
N SER A 157 11.06 -11.73 3.86
CA SER A 157 10.15 -12.11 2.76
C SER A 157 9.00 -13.03 3.21
N THR A 158 9.20 -13.82 4.27
CA THR A 158 8.20 -14.74 4.82
C THR A 158 7.14 -14.06 5.69
N GLN A 159 7.21 -12.74 5.89
CA GLN A 159 6.10 -11.98 6.48
C GLN A 159 4.97 -11.77 5.48
N ALA A 160 5.22 -11.93 4.19
CA ALA A 160 4.18 -11.85 3.18
C ALA A 160 3.82 -13.24 2.66
N PHE A 161 2.53 -13.46 2.42
CA PHE A 161 1.96 -14.68 1.88
C PHE A 161 2.55 -14.98 0.50
N GLY A 162 2.88 -16.25 0.26
CA GLY A 162 3.25 -16.77 -1.06
C GLY A 162 4.75 -16.81 -1.34
N THR A 163 5.12 -17.03 -2.61
CA THR A 163 6.51 -17.20 -3.04
C THR A 163 7.04 -15.92 -3.67
N ASN A 164 8.17 -15.40 -3.15
CA ASN A 164 8.78 -14.14 -3.55
C ASN A 164 7.79 -12.94 -3.64
N PRO A 165 6.96 -12.70 -2.61
CA PRO A 165 5.93 -11.66 -2.63
C PRO A 165 6.45 -10.22 -2.58
N MET A 166 7.75 -10.03 -2.30
CA MET A 166 8.34 -8.74 -1.95
C MET A 166 9.70 -8.53 -2.62
N ALA A 167 10.05 -7.27 -2.87
CA ALA A 167 11.38 -6.87 -3.31
C ALA A 167 12.39 -6.99 -2.15
N THR A 168 13.62 -7.42 -2.46
CA THR A 168 14.72 -7.42 -1.49
C THR A 168 15.44 -6.07 -1.52
N LEU A 169 15.41 -5.35 -0.40
CA LEU A 169 15.91 -3.99 -0.24
C LEU A 169 17.11 -3.99 0.72
N GLY A 170 18.19 -4.68 0.33
CA GLY A 170 19.33 -4.92 1.21
C GLY A 170 18.99 -5.94 2.31
N SER A 171 18.96 -5.50 3.57
CA SER A 171 18.53 -6.33 4.72
C SER A 171 17.03 -6.26 5.01
N SER A 172 16.29 -5.46 4.24
CA SER A 172 14.85 -5.24 4.41
C SER A 172 14.08 -5.74 3.20
N PHE A 173 12.75 -5.75 3.34
CA PHE A 173 11.81 -6.13 2.29
C PHE A 173 10.77 -5.05 2.07
N GLY A 174 10.21 -4.97 0.87
CA GLY A 174 9.17 -3.99 0.53
C GLY A 174 8.29 -4.44 -0.63
N LEU A 175 7.24 -3.67 -0.91
CA LEU A 175 6.39 -3.94 -2.07
C LEU A 175 7.19 -3.76 -3.36
N VAL A 176 6.90 -4.62 -4.33
CA VAL A 176 7.53 -4.61 -5.66
C VAL A 176 6.91 -3.49 -6.49
N SER A 177 7.73 -2.63 -7.07
CA SER A 177 7.28 -1.48 -7.87
C SER A 177 6.98 -1.87 -9.33
N GLY A 178 5.97 -1.26 -9.94
CA GLY A 178 5.65 -1.41 -11.36
C GLY A 178 4.23 -1.87 -11.70
N ASP A 179 3.30 -1.88 -10.73
CA ASP A 179 1.88 -2.26 -10.90
C ASP A 179 0.97 -1.02 -10.74
N PRO A 180 0.98 -0.07 -11.70
CA PRO A 180 0.17 1.16 -11.66
C PRO A 180 -1.32 0.95 -11.93
N ASN A 181 -1.70 -0.21 -12.45
CA ASN A 181 -3.10 -0.52 -12.77
C ASN A 181 -3.81 -1.32 -11.65
N GLY A 182 -3.06 -1.74 -10.63
CA GLY A 182 -3.57 -2.46 -9.46
C GLY A 182 -4.16 -3.82 -9.80
N GLN A 183 -3.64 -4.51 -10.83
CA GLN A 183 -4.10 -5.83 -11.27
C GLN A 183 -3.25 -6.98 -10.70
N ASN A 184 -2.51 -6.71 -9.63
CA ASN A 184 -1.70 -7.68 -8.89
C ASN A 184 -0.62 -8.34 -9.77
N GLY A 185 -0.09 -7.60 -10.73
CA GLY A 185 0.96 -8.11 -11.61
C GLY A 185 1.57 -7.03 -12.47
N ILE A 186 2.86 -7.20 -12.77
CA ILE A 186 3.66 -6.25 -13.54
C ILE A 186 3.81 -6.82 -14.94
N THR A 187 3.09 -6.21 -15.88
CA THR A 187 2.90 -6.71 -17.24
C THR A 187 3.10 -5.61 -18.28
N ALA A 188 3.12 -6.00 -19.56
CA ALA A 188 3.30 -5.04 -20.65
C ALA A 188 2.22 -3.94 -20.70
N SER A 189 1.01 -4.16 -20.16
CA SER A 189 -0.01 -3.11 -20.09
C SER A 189 0.36 -1.99 -19.11
N ASP A 190 1.13 -2.30 -18.06
CA ASP A 190 1.58 -1.33 -17.06
C ASP A 190 2.54 -0.30 -17.65
N LEU A 191 3.32 -0.69 -18.65
CA LEU A 191 4.23 0.21 -19.35
C LEU A 191 3.49 1.34 -20.09
N SER A 192 2.19 1.20 -20.37
CA SER A 192 1.39 2.24 -21.02
C SER A 192 1.27 3.52 -20.18
N PHE A 193 1.28 3.40 -18.85
CA PHE A 193 1.28 4.55 -17.93
C PHE A 193 2.59 5.33 -18.05
N TRP A 194 3.72 4.62 -18.03
CA TRP A 194 5.03 5.21 -18.28
C TRP A 194 5.11 5.86 -19.66
N ASN A 195 4.68 5.18 -20.73
CA ASN A 195 4.75 5.71 -22.10
C ASN A 195 3.98 7.03 -22.26
N THR A 196 2.86 7.18 -21.54
CA THR A 196 2.01 8.36 -21.63
C THR A 196 2.56 9.54 -20.80
N GLN A 197 3.23 9.24 -19.69
CA GLN A 197 3.65 10.25 -18.71
C GLN A 197 5.14 10.62 -18.83
N ASN A 198 5.96 9.81 -19.49
CA ASN A 198 7.41 9.99 -19.57
C ASN A 198 7.82 11.33 -20.22
N GLY A 199 8.70 12.05 -19.53
CA GLY A 199 9.14 13.39 -19.94
C GLY A 199 8.10 14.49 -19.70
N GLY A 200 7.03 14.18 -18.97
CA GLY A 200 6.06 15.15 -18.48
C GLY A 200 6.58 16.03 -17.34
N PRO A 201 5.76 16.97 -16.85
CA PRO A 201 6.11 17.81 -15.71
C PRO A 201 6.11 17.03 -14.39
N ASP A 202 6.68 17.63 -13.34
CA ASP A 202 6.60 17.11 -11.98
C ASP A 202 5.14 16.90 -11.55
N GLY A 203 4.87 15.81 -10.83
CA GLY A 203 3.50 15.50 -10.40
C GLY A 203 3.34 14.18 -9.67
N TYR A 204 2.09 13.88 -9.31
CA TYR A 204 1.68 12.64 -8.67
C TYR A 204 1.25 11.63 -9.75
N TRP A 205 2.23 10.91 -10.30
CA TRP A 205 2.05 10.08 -11.49
C TRP A 205 2.03 8.59 -11.16
N SER A 206 1.21 7.81 -11.88
CA SER A 206 1.15 6.36 -11.69
C SER A 206 2.34 5.63 -12.33
N GLY A 207 2.95 6.19 -13.38
CA GLY A 207 4.16 5.68 -14.01
C GLY A 207 5.46 6.11 -13.30
N ASP A 208 5.37 6.84 -12.19
CA ASP A 208 6.51 7.20 -11.34
C ASP A 208 6.75 6.04 -10.37
N PHE A 209 7.65 5.15 -10.76
CA PHE A 209 7.91 3.87 -10.08
C PHE A 209 8.99 4.00 -9.01
N ASN A 210 9.79 5.07 -9.04
CA ASN A 210 10.70 5.39 -7.95
C ASN A 210 10.13 6.43 -6.96
N LEU A 211 8.97 7.01 -7.26
CA LEU A 211 8.36 8.07 -6.47
C LEU A 211 9.35 9.23 -6.30
N ASN A 212 9.75 9.89 -7.38
CA ASN A 212 10.55 11.12 -7.30
C ASN A 212 9.83 12.34 -7.88
N GLY A 213 8.56 12.17 -8.26
CA GLY A 213 7.72 13.19 -8.88
C GLY A 213 7.85 13.28 -10.39
N GLN A 214 8.76 12.54 -11.03
CA GLN A 214 8.98 12.56 -12.47
C GLN A 214 8.95 11.16 -13.08
N VAL A 215 8.27 11.03 -14.22
CA VAL A 215 8.30 9.80 -15.01
C VAL A 215 9.42 9.88 -16.04
N THR A 216 10.45 9.05 -15.86
CA THR A 216 11.70 9.10 -16.65
C THR A 216 12.21 7.71 -17.05
N ALA A 217 13.33 7.63 -17.76
CA ALA A 217 13.98 6.36 -18.08
C ALA A 217 14.39 5.53 -16.83
N SER A 218 14.54 6.17 -15.67
CA SER A 218 14.83 5.48 -14.39
C SER A 218 13.65 4.60 -13.97
N ASP A 219 12.42 5.10 -14.07
CA ASP A 219 11.19 4.35 -13.79
C ASP A 219 11.06 3.15 -14.72
N ARG A 220 11.31 3.36 -16.02
CA ARG A 220 11.31 2.27 -17.00
C ARG A 220 12.30 1.16 -16.64
N SER A 221 13.44 1.51 -16.06
CA SER A 221 14.45 0.52 -15.65
C SER A 221 13.97 -0.34 -14.47
N ILE A 222 13.21 0.25 -13.55
CA ILE A 222 12.54 -0.49 -12.45
C ILE A 222 11.50 -1.44 -13.04
N TRP A 223 10.61 -0.95 -13.89
CA TRP A 223 9.60 -1.78 -14.54
C TRP A 223 10.22 -2.95 -15.32
N VAL A 224 11.30 -2.72 -16.09
CA VAL A 224 11.99 -3.79 -16.84
C VAL A 224 12.53 -4.88 -15.91
N THR A 225 12.99 -4.50 -14.71
CA THR A 225 13.52 -5.45 -13.72
C THR A 225 12.41 -6.34 -13.15
N ASN A 226 11.22 -5.77 -12.94
CA ASN A 226 10.12 -6.43 -12.26
C ASN A 226 9.06 -7.02 -13.20
N ASN A 227 9.14 -6.74 -14.50
CA ASN A 227 8.18 -7.22 -15.49
C ASN A 227 8.12 -8.76 -15.51
N GLY A 228 6.90 -9.28 -15.41
CA GLY A 228 6.59 -10.71 -15.31
C GLY A 228 6.35 -11.20 -13.89
N LEU A 229 6.53 -10.36 -12.87
CA LEU A 229 6.15 -10.68 -11.49
C LEU A 229 4.62 -10.56 -11.31
N SER A 230 4.08 -11.40 -10.43
CA SER A 230 2.66 -11.44 -10.07
C SER A 230 2.51 -11.58 -8.57
N SER A 231 1.57 -10.86 -7.97
CA SER A 231 1.32 -10.94 -6.54
C SER A 231 0.65 -12.28 -6.22
N PRO A 232 1.11 -12.98 -5.17
CA PRO A 232 0.41 -14.15 -4.66
C PRO A 232 -0.85 -13.80 -3.86
N VAL A 233 -1.12 -12.51 -3.60
CA VAL A 233 -2.32 -12.07 -2.86
C VAL A 233 -3.57 -12.41 -3.68
N PRO A 234 -4.49 -13.24 -3.16
CA PRO A 234 -5.69 -13.62 -3.89
C PRO A 234 -6.66 -12.45 -4.06
N ASP A 235 -7.33 -12.34 -5.21
CA ASP A 235 -8.35 -11.33 -5.44
C ASP A 235 -9.76 -11.90 -5.65
N ASN A 236 -9.92 -13.18 -6.00
CA ASN A 236 -11.20 -13.85 -6.20
C ASN A 236 -11.14 -15.34 -5.89
#